data_AF-A0AAP0DV32-F1
#
_entry.id   AF-A0AAP0DV32-F1
#
_cell.length_a   1.000
_cell.length_b   1.000
_cell.length_c   1.000
_cell.angle_alpha   90.00
_cell.angle_beta   90.00
_cell.angle_gamma   90.00
#
_symmetry.space_group_name_H-M   'P 1'
#
loop_
_entity.id
_entity.type
_entity.pdbx_description
1 polymer ?
#
loop_
_entity_poly.entity_id
_entity_poly.type
_entity_poly.pdbx_seq_one_letter_code
_entity_poly.pdbx_strand_id
1 'polypeptide(L)'
;MAIVGPTLEDHFSLAIIFKADHENGGVLLEFYGLYLGPKSEAILRIEQVYRELEIPANGYHEVSWIESFTRLAGLDSVTQMKDRFLKYDDRGFKAKIDLLKSPFPLKVITGVLERLLKEPRGFLVFNGFNGMMGKISRAASPFPHRKGTLMMVEYIVAWNMDEDLESHKFLSWLNELYEYVGQFIVDGNPRVSYVNHVDFDLGEIDWRNELNE
;
A
#
# COMPACT_ATOMS: atom_id res chain seq x y z
N MET A 1 -0.31 -6.00 19.05
CA MET A 1 -0.98 -5.11 18.07
C MET A 1 0.12 -4.64 17.14
N ALA A 2 0.24 -5.21 15.94
CA ALA A 2 1.36 -4.92 15.03
C ALA A 2 1.13 -3.55 14.39
N ILE A 3 1.78 -2.51 14.93
CA ILE A 3 1.71 -1.15 14.42
C ILE A 3 2.97 -0.91 13.59
N VAL A 4 3.03 -1.40 12.37
CA VAL A 4 4.17 -1.14 11.50
C VAL A 4 3.96 0.22 10.81
N GLY A 5 4.70 1.25 11.24
CA GLY A 5 4.69 2.55 10.55
C GLY A 5 5.09 3.77 11.40
N PRO A 6 4.36 4.13 12.48
CA PRO A 6 4.49 5.46 13.08
C PRO A 6 5.60 5.61 14.12
N THR A 7 6.17 4.52 14.64
CA THR A 7 7.14 4.53 15.75
C THR A 7 8.59 4.51 15.31
N LEU A 8 8.84 4.30 14.01
CA LEU A 8 10.19 4.36 13.46
C LEU A 8 10.62 5.82 13.29
N GLU A 9 11.92 6.04 13.39
CA GLU A 9 12.51 7.36 13.16
C GLU A 9 12.51 7.74 11.68
N ASP A 10 12.67 9.03 11.39
CA ASP A 10 12.58 9.62 10.04
C ASP A 10 13.48 8.95 8.98
N HIS A 11 14.54 8.24 9.39
CA HIS A 11 15.47 7.54 8.50
C HIS A 11 15.01 6.16 8.05
N PHE A 12 13.93 5.63 8.64
CA PHE A 12 13.42 4.29 8.34
C PHE A 12 12.07 4.39 7.66
N SER A 13 11.89 3.65 6.57
CA SER A 13 10.61 3.44 5.89
C SER A 13 10.30 1.95 5.86
N LEU A 14 9.05 1.59 6.11
CA LEU A 14 8.59 0.21 6.09
C LEU A 14 7.21 0.16 5.44
N ALA A 15 7.13 -0.58 4.34
CA ALA A 15 5.87 -0.92 3.68
C ALA A 15 5.55 -2.39 3.91
N ILE A 16 4.26 -2.73 3.87
CA ILE A 16 3.78 -4.10 4.02
C ILE A 16 2.88 -4.45 2.84
N ILE A 17 3.04 -5.63 2.26
CA ILE A 17 2.14 -6.14 1.23
C ILE A 17 1.44 -7.38 1.77
N PHE A 18 0.11 -7.39 1.70
CA PHE A 18 -0.72 -8.55 2.02
C PHE A 18 -1.19 -9.13 0.68
N LYS A 19 -0.86 -10.39 0.39
CA LYS A 19 -1.28 -11.04 -0.87
C LYS A 19 -1.50 -12.53 -0.68
N ALA A 20 -2.27 -13.17 -1.55
CA ALA A 20 -2.41 -14.62 -1.48
C ALA A 20 -1.07 -15.33 -1.71
N ASP A 21 -0.84 -16.40 -0.95
CA ASP A 21 0.27 -17.33 -1.17
C ASP A 21 -0.22 -18.46 -2.08
N HIS A 22 0.11 -18.34 -3.36
CA HIS A 22 -0.26 -19.32 -4.39
C HIS A 22 0.41 -20.68 -4.20
N GLU A 23 1.58 -20.73 -3.56
CA GLU A 23 2.36 -21.96 -3.41
C GLU A 23 1.88 -22.78 -2.22
N ASN A 24 1.57 -22.12 -1.09
CA ASN A 24 1.23 -22.79 0.16
C ASN A 24 -0.26 -22.72 0.54
N GLY A 25 -1.10 -22.08 -0.27
CA GLY A 25 -2.55 -22.00 -0.03
C GLY A 25 -2.91 -21.14 1.18
N GLY A 26 -2.33 -19.94 1.26
CA GLY A 26 -2.45 -19.04 2.42
C GLY A 26 -2.44 -17.55 2.04
N VAL A 27 -2.02 -16.70 2.98
CA VAL A 27 -1.72 -15.28 2.73
C VAL A 27 -0.28 -15.03 3.14
N LEU A 28 0.48 -14.38 2.26
CA LEU A 28 1.84 -13.91 2.50
C LEU A 28 1.81 -12.45 2.93
N LEU A 29 2.62 -12.13 3.94
CA LEU A 29 2.89 -10.78 4.41
C LEU A 29 4.34 -10.44 4.08
N GLU A 30 4.55 -9.54 3.12
CA GLU A 30 5.89 -9.11 2.72
C GLU A 30 6.21 -7.75 3.33
N PHE A 31 7.40 -7.63 3.92
CA PHE A 31 7.86 -6.42 4.57
C PHE A 31 9.01 -5.80 3.78
N TYR A 32 8.84 -4.57 3.31
CA TYR A 32 9.83 -3.84 2.53
C TYR A 32 10.38 -2.67 3.33
N GLY A 33 11.63 -2.82 3.80
CA GLY A 33 12.33 -1.84 4.60
C GLY A 33 13.38 -1.05 3.81
N LEU A 34 13.46 0.25 4.06
CA LEU A 34 14.58 1.11 3.66
C LEU A 34 15.07 1.88 4.88
N TYR A 35 16.36 1.75 5.20
CA TYR A 35 17.01 2.54 6.25
C TYR A 35 18.13 3.38 5.62
N LEU A 36 18.14 4.67 5.92
CA LEU A 36 19.15 5.62 5.45
C LEU A 36 20.36 5.63 6.40
N GLY A 37 21.10 4.53 6.43
CA GLY A 37 22.28 4.39 7.26
C GLY A 37 22.87 2.98 7.24
N PRO A 38 23.81 2.69 8.15
CA PRO A 38 24.43 1.37 8.25
C PRO A 38 23.44 0.27 8.65
N LYS A 39 23.66 -0.94 8.14
CA LYS A 39 22.86 -2.15 8.46
C LYS A 39 22.86 -2.48 9.95
N SER A 40 23.98 -2.25 10.65
CA SER A 40 24.06 -2.51 12.10
C SER A 40 23.04 -1.69 12.88
N GLU A 41 22.84 -0.42 12.49
CA GLU A 41 21.83 0.44 13.11
C GLU A 41 20.41 -0.01 12.71
N ALA A 42 20.18 -0.34 11.43
CA ALA A 42 18.89 -0.85 10.96
C ALA A 42 18.43 -2.08 11.77
N ILE A 43 19.33 -3.03 12.00
CA ILE A 43 19.06 -4.24 12.81
C ILE A 43 18.66 -3.84 14.23
N LEU A 44 19.47 -3.01 14.90
CA LEU A 44 19.20 -2.57 16.26
C LEU A 44 17.83 -1.89 16.39
N ARG A 45 17.43 -1.08 15.41
CA ARG A 45 16.13 -0.40 15.42
C ARG A 45 14.97 -1.36 15.22
N ILE A 46 15.07 -2.31 14.28
CA ILE A 46 14.04 -3.33 14.10
C ILE A 46 13.91 -4.21 15.35
N GLU A 47 15.01 -4.65 15.95
CA GLU A 47 14.96 -5.48 17.18
C GLU A 47 14.39 -4.76 18.41
N GLN A 48 14.47 -3.43 18.43
CA GLN A 48 13.91 -2.59 19.48
C GLN A 48 12.40 -2.34 19.30
N VAL A 49 11.95 -2.11 18.06
CA VAL A 49 10.59 -1.63 17.77
C VAL A 49 9.67 -2.71 17.21
N TYR A 50 10.21 -3.65 16.43
CA TYR A 50 9.48 -4.71 15.72
C TYR A 50 10.21 -6.06 15.80
N ARG A 51 10.54 -6.48 17.02
CA ARG A 51 11.21 -7.77 17.25
C ARG A 51 10.43 -8.94 16.67
N GLU A 52 9.10 -8.83 16.62
CA GLU A 52 8.17 -9.82 16.09
C GLU A 52 8.37 -10.10 14.60
N LEU A 53 9.10 -9.25 13.85
CA LEU A 53 9.43 -9.52 12.45
C LEU A 53 10.53 -10.57 12.28
N GLU A 54 11.33 -10.81 13.32
CA GLU A 54 12.38 -11.85 13.35
C GLU A 54 13.25 -11.90 12.08
N ILE A 55 13.56 -10.72 11.50
CA ILE A 55 14.26 -10.63 10.22
C ILE A 55 15.65 -11.27 10.34
N PRO A 56 15.97 -12.30 9.55
CA PRO A 56 17.27 -12.96 9.64
C PRO A 56 18.37 -12.02 9.13
N ALA A 57 19.61 -12.23 9.59
CA ALA A 57 20.73 -11.34 9.26
C ALA A 57 21.00 -11.21 7.75
N ASN A 58 20.64 -12.23 6.95
CA ASN A 58 20.74 -12.22 5.49
C ASN A 58 19.59 -11.46 4.80
N GLY A 59 18.52 -11.08 5.52
CA GLY A 59 17.44 -10.23 5.03
C GLY A 59 17.77 -8.74 4.99
N TYR A 60 18.95 -8.34 5.52
CA TYR A 60 19.42 -6.96 5.47
C TYR A 60 20.56 -6.83 4.45
N HIS A 61 20.44 -5.86 3.55
CA HIS A 61 21.43 -5.60 2.50
C HIS A 61 21.86 -4.13 2.51
N GLU A 62 23.17 -3.88 2.65
CA GLU A 62 23.74 -2.55 2.42
C GLU A 62 24.03 -2.38 0.94
N VAL A 63 23.43 -1.36 0.35
CA VAL A 63 23.57 -1.04 -1.07
C VAL A 63 23.55 0.48 -1.22
N SER A 64 23.97 0.99 -2.38
CA SER A 64 23.81 2.41 -2.70
C SER A 64 22.33 2.79 -2.81
N TRP A 65 22.05 4.10 -2.72
CA TRP A 65 20.69 4.63 -2.84
C TRP A 65 20.00 4.16 -4.15
N ILE A 66 20.69 4.22 -5.30
CA ILE A 66 20.09 3.83 -6.58
C ILE A 66 19.83 2.32 -6.67
N GLU A 67 20.71 1.50 -6.08
CA GLU A 67 20.51 0.05 -6.02
C GLU A 67 19.34 -0.31 -5.11
N SER A 68 19.14 0.43 -4.00
CA SER A 68 17.98 0.22 -3.14
C SER A 68 16.66 0.48 -3.87
N PHE A 69 16.58 1.57 -4.65
CA PHE A 69 15.39 1.90 -5.43
C PHE A 69 15.18 0.92 -6.61
N THR A 70 16.26 0.47 -7.23
CA THR A 70 16.22 -0.59 -8.25
C THR A 70 15.57 -1.86 -7.68
N ARG A 71 15.99 -2.28 -6.49
CA ARG A 71 15.41 -3.46 -5.81
C ARG A 71 13.96 -3.26 -5.39
N LEU A 72 13.64 -2.12 -4.78
CA LEU A 72 12.27 -1.81 -4.35
C LEU A 72 11.30 -1.69 -5.53
N ALA A 73 11.78 -1.27 -6.71
CA ALA A 73 11.01 -1.25 -7.94
C ALA A 73 10.84 -2.63 -8.59
N GLY A 74 11.49 -3.68 -8.07
CA GLY A 74 11.46 -5.03 -8.65
C GLY A 74 12.27 -5.16 -9.95
N LEU A 75 13.26 -4.29 -10.16
CA LEU A 75 14.12 -4.32 -11.35
C LEU A 75 15.36 -5.20 -11.12
N ASP A 76 15.83 -5.82 -12.19
CA ASP A 76 17.02 -6.70 -12.19
C ASP A 76 18.32 -5.90 -12.11
N SER A 77 18.34 -4.67 -12.64
CA SER A 77 19.55 -3.85 -12.68
C SER A 77 19.29 -2.35 -12.71
N VAL A 78 20.28 -1.57 -12.25
CA VAL A 78 20.27 -0.10 -12.33
C VAL A 78 20.16 0.38 -13.79
N THR A 79 20.55 -0.42 -14.78
CA THR A 79 20.43 -0.06 -16.20
C THR A 79 18.97 0.02 -16.64
N GLN A 80 18.10 -0.86 -16.13
CA GLN A 80 16.66 -0.83 -16.44
C GLN A 80 15.98 0.47 -15.99
N MET A 81 16.51 1.16 -14.97
CA MET A 81 16.02 2.48 -14.54
C MET A 81 16.09 3.56 -15.66
N LYS A 82 16.87 3.31 -16.72
CA LYS A 82 16.98 4.21 -17.88
C LYS A 82 15.96 3.91 -18.97
N ASP A 83 15.31 2.75 -18.93
CA ASP A 83 14.34 2.34 -19.93
C ASP A 83 12.92 2.77 -19.52
N ARG A 84 12.47 3.87 -20.12
CA ARG A 84 11.12 4.40 -19.90
C ARG A 84 10.00 3.59 -20.57
N PHE A 85 10.35 2.62 -21.40
CA PHE A 85 9.40 1.75 -22.12
C PHE A 85 9.32 0.36 -21.49
N LEU A 86 10.16 0.07 -20.50
CA LEU A 86 10.04 -1.13 -19.70
C LEU A 86 8.70 -1.09 -18.96
N LYS A 87 7.81 -2.00 -19.35
CA LYS A 87 6.52 -2.14 -18.69
C LYS A 87 6.72 -2.80 -17.34
N TYR A 88 6.15 -2.18 -16.31
CA TYR A 88 6.14 -2.73 -14.96
C TYR A 88 5.22 -3.95 -14.85
N ASP A 89 4.02 -3.84 -15.41
CA ASP A 89 3.00 -4.88 -15.42
C ASP A 89 2.14 -4.72 -16.69
N ASP A 90 1.78 -5.82 -17.31
CA ASP A 90 0.95 -5.89 -18.53
C ASP A 90 -0.51 -6.27 -18.23
N ARG A 91 -0.85 -6.45 -16.94
CA ARG A 91 -2.19 -6.78 -16.46
C ARG A 91 -3.14 -5.60 -16.45
N GLY A 92 -4.43 -5.90 -16.65
CA GLY A 92 -5.50 -4.98 -16.27
C GLY A 92 -5.59 -4.90 -14.75
N PHE A 93 -5.95 -3.75 -14.20
CA PHE A 93 -6.10 -3.60 -12.75
C PHE A 93 -7.17 -2.57 -12.37
N LYS A 94 -7.66 -2.71 -11.13
CA LYS A 94 -8.41 -1.67 -10.42
C LYS A 94 -7.75 -1.47 -9.05
N ALA A 95 -7.63 -0.21 -8.66
CA ALA A 95 -7.14 0.17 -7.35
C ALA A 95 -8.14 1.10 -6.65
N LYS A 96 -8.19 1.00 -5.33
CA LYS A 96 -8.87 1.94 -4.42
C LYS A 96 -7.93 2.19 -3.25
N ILE A 97 -8.07 3.31 -2.54
CA ILE A 97 -7.21 3.60 -1.39
C ILE A 97 -7.99 4.13 -0.19
N ASP A 98 -7.40 3.96 0.99
CA ASP A 98 -7.79 4.63 2.23
C ASP A 98 -6.60 5.24 2.93
N LEU A 99 -6.84 6.27 3.75
CA LEU A 99 -5.87 6.79 4.70
C LEU A 99 -6.36 6.58 6.12
N LEU A 100 -5.63 5.77 6.87
CA LEU A 100 -5.99 5.38 8.22
C LEU A 100 -5.50 6.41 9.23
N LYS A 101 -6.30 6.68 10.25
CA LYS A 101 -5.91 7.48 11.43
C LYS A 101 -5.62 6.61 12.66
N SER A 102 -6.11 5.37 12.65
CA SER A 102 -5.98 4.40 13.73
C SER A 102 -5.63 3.03 13.15
N PRO A 103 -4.93 2.15 13.90
CA PRO A 103 -4.63 0.80 13.43
C PRO A 103 -5.89 -0.01 13.15
N PHE A 104 -5.81 -0.96 12.21
CA PHE A 104 -6.90 -1.92 12.01
C PHE A 104 -7.13 -2.77 13.27
N PRO A 105 -8.39 -2.89 13.73
CA PRO A 105 -8.74 -3.92 14.70
C PRO A 105 -8.41 -5.31 14.16
N LEU A 106 -8.02 -6.24 15.03
CA LEU A 106 -7.66 -7.61 14.61
C LEU A 106 -8.74 -8.29 13.77
N LYS A 107 -10.02 -8.07 14.11
CA LYS A 107 -11.17 -8.59 13.33
C LYS A 107 -11.16 -8.13 11.87
N VAL A 108 -10.69 -6.90 11.61
CA VAL A 108 -10.60 -6.33 10.25
C VAL A 108 -9.47 -7.01 9.50
N ILE A 109 -8.32 -7.19 10.15
CA ILE A 109 -7.20 -7.94 9.58
C ILE A 109 -7.66 -9.35 9.19
N THR A 110 -8.30 -10.09 10.11
CA THR A 110 -8.82 -11.44 9.82
C THR A 110 -9.76 -11.47 8.62
N GLY A 111 -10.74 -10.56 8.55
CA GLY A 111 -11.67 -10.54 7.42
C GLY A 111 -11.08 -10.06 6.10
N VAL A 112 -9.99 -9.29 6.12
CA VAL A 112 -9.18 -8.96 4.94
C VAL A 112 -8.45 -10.22 4.45
N LEU A 113 -7.78 -10.95 5.35
CA LEU A 113 -7.06 -12.19 5.02
C LEU A 113 -8.02 -13.24 4.41
N GLU A 114 -9.21 -13.43 4.98
CA GLU A 114 -10.24 -14.33 4.44
C GLU A 114 -10.70 -13.95 3.03
N ARG A 115 -10.71 -12.66 2.68
CA ARG A 115 -11.09 -12.18 1.35
C ARG A 115 -9.98 -12.37 0.33
N LEU A 116 -8.71 -12.18 0.73
CA LEU A 116 -7.55 -12.47 -0.10
C LEU A 116 -7.46 -13.95 -0.48
N LEU A 117 -7.83 -14.85 0.44
CA LEU A 117 -7.89 -16.29 0.15
C LEU A 117 -8.93 -16.64 -0.93
N LYS A 118 -9.94 -15.79 -1.16
CA LYS A 118 -10.99 -16.01 -2.17
C LYS A 118 -10.64 -15.42 -3.53
N GLU A 119 -9.77 -14.43 -3.59
CA GLU A 119 -9.30 -13.81 -4.83
C GLU A 119 -7.77 -13.66 -4.80
N PRO A 120 -7.04 -14.64 -5.34
CA PRO A 120 -5.59 -14.67 -5.29
C PRO A 120 -4.91 -13.52 -6.09
N ARG A 121 -5.62 -12.90 -7.02
CA ARG A 121 -5.14 -11.74 -7.79
C ARG A 121 -5.12 -10.44 -6.98
N GLY A 122 -5.78 -10.45 -5.83
CA GLY A 122 -5.90 -9.31 -4.93
C GLY A 122 -4.70 -9.17 -4.01
N PHE A 123 -4.35 -7.93 -3.70
CA PHE A 123 -3.35 -7.61 -2.68
C PHE A 123 -3.60 -6.23 -2.08
N LEU A 124 -3.06 -6.00 -0.88
CA LEU A 124 -3.07 -4.70 -0.22
C LEU A 124 -1.65 -4.22 0.01
N VAL A 125 -1.41 -2.93 -0.18
CA VAL A 125 -0.12 -2.28 0.13
C VAL A 125 -0.34 -1.26 1.23
N PHE A 126 0.42 -1.38 2.31
CA PHE A 126 0.38 -0.51 3.47
C PHE A 126 1.65 0.33 3.50
N ASN A 127 1.48 1.65 3.41
CA ASN A 127 2.57 2.62 3.49
C ASN A 127 2.45 3.45 4.78
N GLY A 128 3.41 3.32 5.68
CA GLY A 128 3.45 4.09 6.92
C GLY A 128 3.56 5.59 6.66
N PHE A 129 2.73 6.38 7.34
CA PHE A 129 2.85 7.83 7.42
C PHE A 129 3.54 8.20 8.75
N ASN A 130 3.56 9.50 9.08
CA ASN A 130 4.33 10.13 10.16
C ASN A 130 5.71 10.65 9.70
N GLY A 131 6.70 10.70 10.59
CA GLY A 131 7.99 11.33 10.35
C GLY A 131 7.83 12.76 9.81
N MET A 132 8.46 13.05 8.66
CA MET A 132 8.32 14.34 8.01
C MET A 132 6.87 14.65 7.58
N MET A 133 6.08 13.66 7.18
CA MET A 133 4.67 13.86 6.80
C MET A 133 3.81 14.34 7.98
N GLY A 134 4.18 14.02 9.21
CA GLY A 134 3.54 14.52 10.43
C GLY A 134 3.96 15.94 10.84
N LYS A 135 5.11 16.41 10.34
CA LYS A 135 5.68 17.75 10.64
C LYS A 135 5.22 18.83 9.66
N ILE A 136 4.90 18.45 8.43
CA ILE A 136 4.41 19.37 7.39
C ILE A 136 2.98 19.81 7.71
N SER A 137 2.73 21.13 7.64
CA SER A 137 1.38 21.69 7.81
C SER A 137 0.43 21.18 6.73
N ARG A 138 -0.83 20.90 7.10
CA ARG A 138 -1.91 20.54 6.16
C ARG A 138 -2.11 21.60 5.06
N ALA A 139 -1.81 22.87 5.35
CA ALA A 139 -1.94 23.97 4.40
C ALA A 139 -0.70 24.19 3.52
N ALA A 140 0.38 23.43 3.71
CA ALA A 140 1.62 23.63 2.97
C ALA A 140 1.52 23.24 1.49
N SER A 141 0.57 22.35 1.14
CA SER A 141 0.25 21.99 -0.25
C SER A 141 -1.18 21.46 -0.35
N PRO A 142 -1.71 21.27 -1.58
CA PRO A 142 -3.05 20.68 -1.77
C PRO A 142 -3.20 19.25 -1.23
N PHE A 143 -2.10 18.54 -0.93
CA PHE A 143 -2.15 17.22 -0.31
C PHE A 143 -2.34 17.35 1.22
N PRO A 144 -3.56 17.09 1.74
CA PRO A 144 -3.93 17.51 3.09
C PRO A 144 -3.60 16.46 4.17
N HIS A 145 -3.22 15.26 3.76
CA HIS A 145 -3.07 14.10 4.63
C HIS A 145 -1.69 14.12 5.30
N ARG A 146 -1.62 14.75 6.48
CA ARG A 146 -0.38 15.05 7.21
C ARG A 146 -0.42 14.47 8.64
N LYS A 147 -0.22 15.31 9.65
CA LYS A 147 -0.35 14.96 11.07
C LYS A 147 -1.69 14.27 11.34
N GLY A 148 -1.63 13.11 12.00
CA GLY A 148 -2.79 12.30 12.33
C GLY A 148 -3.12 11.19 11.31
N THR A 149 -2.47 11.18 10.15
CA THR A 149 -2.50 10.02 9.24
C THR A 149 -1.45 9.00 9.69
N LEU A 150 -1.90 7.78 9.95
CA LEU A 150 -1.08 6.65 10.38
C LEU A 150 -0.45 5.91 9.19
N MET A 151 -1.26 5.62 8.17
CA MET A 151 -0.82 4.91 6.98
C MET A 151 -1.78 5.14 5.81
N MET A 152 -1.28 4.95 4.60
CA MET A 152 -2.08 4.79 3.40
C MET A 152 -2.19 3.31 3.08
N VAL A 153 -3.39 2.86 2.72
CA VAL A 153 -3.66 1.48 2.31
C VAL A 153 -4.20 1.50 0.89
N GLU A 154 -3.55 0.76 0.02
CA GLU A 154 -3.97 0.56 -1.36
C GLU A 154 -4.56 -0.84 -1.47
N TYR A 155 -5.74 -0.95 -2.06
CA TYR A 155 -6.43 -2.20 -2.38
C TYR A 155 -6.36 -2.38 -3.87
N ILE A 156 -5.73 -3.46 -4.33
CA ILE A 156 -5.48 -3.69 -5.75
C ILE A 156 -5.95 -5.10 -6.12
N VAL A 157 -6.59 -5.22 -7.28
CA VAL A 157 -6.77 -6.49 -7.97
C VAL A 157 -6.27 -6.32 -9.40
N ALA A 158 -5.45 -7.26 -9.86
CA ALA A 158 -4.84 -7.21 -11.19
C ALA A 158 -4.96 -8.57 -11.89
N TRP A 159 -5.46 -8.56 -13.13
CA TRP A 159 -5.80 -9.74 -13.92
C TRP A 159 -5.13 -9.71 -15.29
N ASN A 160 -4.89 -10.89 -15.85
CA ASN A 160 -4.29 -11.00 -17.18
C ASN A 160 -5.30 -10.56 -18.25
N MET A 161 -4.80 -10.07 -19.38
CA MET A 161 -5.65 -9.54 -20.46
C MET A 161 -6.60 -10.59 -21.07
N ASP A 162 -6.27 -11.88 -20.97
CA ASP A 162 -7.14 -12.98 -21.39
C ASP A 162 -8.30 -13.25 -20.42
N GLU A 163 -8.26 -12.69 -19.20
CA GLU A 163 -9.31 -12.78 -18.18
C GLU A 163 -10.27 -11.58 -18.21
N ASP A 164 -10.07 -10.63 -19.12
CA ASP A 164 -10.74 -9.32 -19.09
C ASP A 164 -12.27 -9.39 -19.24
N LEU A 165 -12.79 -10.42 -19.93
CA LEU A 165 -14.23 -10.69 -20.03
C LEU A 165 -14.88 -10.94 -18.66
N GLU A 166 -14.10 -11.42 -17.69
CA GLU A 166 -14.53 -11.70 -16.33
C GLU A 166 -14.16 -10.57 -15.34
N SER A 167 -13.67 -9.43 -15.84
CA SER A 167 -13.22 -8.29 -15.02
C SER A 167 -14.25 -7.79 -14.01
N HIS A 168 -15.54 -7.88 -14.35
CA HIS A 168 -16.65 -7.53 -13.47
C HIS A 168 -16.60 -8.28 -12.12
N LYS A 169 -16.10 -9.53 -12.08
CA LYS A 169 -15.92 -10.31 -10.84
C LYS A 169 -14.82 -9.73 -9.97
N PHE A 170 -13.70 -9.35 -10.56
CA PHE A 170 -12.57 -8.72 -9.85
C PHE A 170 -12.97 -7.36 -9.29
N LEU A 171 -13.71 -6.56 -10.07
CA LEU A 171 -14.25 -5.28 -9.63
C LEU A 171 -15.24 -5.44 -8.47
N SER A 172 -16.15 -6.43 -8.54
CA SER A 172 -17.09 -6.74 -7.46
C SER A 172 -16.35 -7.14 -6.19
N TRP A 173 -15.36 -8.04 -6.29
CA TRP A 173 -14.55 -8.47 -5.15
C TRP A 173 -13.82 -7.28 -4.50
N LEU A 174 -13.19 -6.41 -5.29
CA LEU A 174 -12.47 -5.25 -4.75
C LEU A 174 -13.43 -4.29 -4.04
N ASN A 175 -14.62 -4.06 -4.60
CA ASN A 175 -15.62 -3.22 -3.97
C ASN A 175 -16.14 -3.84 -2.66
N GLU A 176 -16.37 -5.15 -2.60
CA GLU A 176 -16.75 -5.85 -1.36
C GLU A 176 -15.66 -5.75 -0.28
N LEU A 177 -14.39 -5.86 -0.66
CA LEU A 177 -13.25 -5.66 0.23
C LEU A 177 -13.18 -4.22 0.72
N TYR A 178 -13.31 -3.25 -0.18
CA TYR A 178 -13.28 -1.83 0.13
C TYR A 178 -14.43 -1.45 1.08
N GLU A 179 -15.66 -1.89 0.81
CA GLU A 179 -16.81 -1.65 1.69
C GLU A 179 -16.65 -2.31 3.05
N TYR A 180 -16.15 -3.54 3.10
CA TYR A 180 -15.87 -4.24 4.35
C TYR A 180 -14.93 -3.44 5.26
N VAL A 181 -13.79 -2.96 4.73
CA VAL A 181 -12.86 -2.16 5.54
C VAL A 181 -13.45 -0.80 5.89
N GLY A 182 -14.19 -0.18 4.97
CA GLY A 182 -14.87 1.10 5.15
C GLY A 182 -15.70 1.18 6.42
N GLN A 183 -16.45 0.12 6.72
CA GLN A 183 -17.31 0.02 7.91
C GLN A 183 -16.55 0.19 9.25
N PHE A 184 -15.24 -0.01 9.28
CA PHE A 184 -14.44 0.06 10.50
C PHE A 184 -13.57 1.31 10.61
N ILE A 185 -13.40 2.06 9.52
CA ILE A 185 -12.50 3.22 9.47
C ILE A 185 -13.25 4.55 9.37
N VAL A 186 -14.50 4.51 8.90
CA VAL A 186 -15.35 5.69 8.73
C VAL A 186 -16.05 6.01 10.06
N ASP A 187 -15.41 6.85 10.88
CA ASP A 187 -15.97 7.34 12.16
C ASP A 187 -16.66 8.70 11.99
N GLY A 188 -17.82 8.70 11.32
CA GLY A 188 -18.65 9.91 11.10
C GLY A 188 -18.03 11.00 10.21
N ASN A 189 -16.87 10.74 9.61
CA ASN A 189 -16.12 11.65 8.73
C ASN A 189 -16.14 11.12 7.29
N PRO A 190 -15.94 11.98 6.27
CA PRO A 190 -15.80 11.49 4.89
C PRO A 190 -14.65 10.51 4.80
N ARG A 191 -14.87 9.42 4.06
CA ARG A 191 -13.83 8.47 3.68
C ARG A 191 -12.86 9.17 2.74
N VAL A 192 -11.56 9.15 3.06
CA VAL A 192 -10.55 9.96 2.40
C VAL A 192 -9.79 9.17 1.35
N SER A 193 -9.56 9.79 0.19
CA SER A 193 -8.78 9.23 -0.92
C SER A 193 -7.59 10.14 -1.30
N TYR A 194 -6.83 9.75 -2.32
CA TYR A 194 -5.64 10.42 -2.84
C TYR A 194 -5.78 10.65 -4.35
N VAL A 195 -5.58 11.89 -4.79
CA VAL A 195 -5.83 12.32 -6.18
C VAL A 195 -4.97 11.59 -7.24
N ASN A 196 -3.76 11.12 -6.91
CA ASN A 196 -2.98 10.33 -7.88
C ASN A 196 -3.50 8.88 -8.02
N HIS A 197 -4.40 8.46 -7.13
CA HIS A 197 -5.19 7.23 -7.23
C HIS A 197 -6.63 7.62 -7.60
N VAL A 198 -6.79 8.14 -8.81
CA VAL A 198 -8.11 8.55 -9.33
C VAL A 198 -9.07 7.36 -9.33
N ASP A 199 -10.22 7.55 -8.70
CA ASP A 199 -11.25 6.52 -8.59
C ASP A 199 -12.61 7.11 -8.96
N PHE A 200 -13.09 6.80 -10.16
CA PHE A 200 -14.39 7.26 -10.65
C PHE A 200 -15.59 6.68 -9.90
N ASP A 201 -15.39 5.62 -9.09
CA ASP A 201 -16.46 5.09 -8.23
C ASP A 201 -16.82 6.09 -7.11
N LEU A 202 -15.95 7.06 -6.82
CA LEU A 202 -16.23 8.15 -5.88
C LEU A 202 -17.18 9.21 -6.45
N GLY A 203 -17.47 9.15 -7.75
CA GLY A 203 -18.34 10.05 -8.48
C GLY A 203 -17.64 10.74 -9.65
N GLU A 204 -18.45 11.21 -10.59
CA GLU A 204 -18.02 11.91 -11.78
C GLU A 204 -18.97 13.08 -12.08
N ILE A 205 -18.46 14.07 -12.83
CA ILE A 205 -19.27 15.20 -13.31
C ILE A 205 -19.54 14.98 -14.79
N ASP A 206 -20.81 14.99 -15.18
CA ASP A 206 -21.22 15.05 -16.58
C ASP A 206 -21.31 16.50 -17.06
N TRP A 207 -20.22 16.99 -17.64
CA TRP A 207 -20.11 18.36 -18.17
C TRP A 207 -21.06 18.66 -19.35
N ARG A 208 -21.77 17.66 -19.90
CA ARG A 208 -22.75 17.89 -20.98
C ARG A 208 -24.03 18.57 -20.50
N ASN A 209 -24.33 18.50 -19.20
CA ASN A 209 -25.52 19.12 -18.62
C ASN A 209 -25.38 20.65 -18.42
N GLU A 210 -24.15 21.20 -18.45
CA GLU A 210 -23.91 22.65 -18.28
C GLU A 210 -24.11 23.48 -19.56
N LEU A 211 -24.30 22.84 -20.72
CA LEU A 211 -24.48 23.53 -22.01
C LEU A 211 -25.95 23.79 -22.38
N ASN A 212 -26.89 23.44 -21.49
CA ASN A 212 -28.34 23.54 -21.74
C ASN A 212 -29.07 24.53 -20.80
N GLU A 213 -28.35 25.36 -20.05
CA GLU A 213 -28.89 26.47 -19.25
C GLU A 213 -28.49 27.84 -19.78
#